data_AF-A0A455XDZ1-F1
#
_entry.id   AF-A0A455XDZ1-F1
#
_cell.length_a   1.000
_cell.length_b   1.000
_cell.length_c   1.000
_cell.angle_alpha   90.00
_cell.angle_beta   90.00
_cell.angle_gamma   90.00
#
_symmetry.space_group_name_H-M   'P 1'
#
loop_
_entity.id
_entity.type
_entity.pdbx_description
1 polymer ?
#
loop_
_entity_poly.entity_id
_entity_poly.type
_entity_poly.pdbx_seq_one_letter_code
_entity_poly.pdbx_strand_id
1 'polypeptide(L)'
;MIATGLVLWTVKRRQRAEKEAGTSDHGLVLVERLNVGTIIGFPVAIAAYFWANRLIPVSFADRAAWEANVMFIVLAALLHAALRPVARAWIEQSCLAFALLPLLNALTTDRYLGVSLLEGDWVMAGFDLTMLAFGAAFATIA
;
A
#
# COMPACT_ATOMS: atom_id res chain seq x y z
N MET A 1 12.35 -14.35 -18.55
CA MET A 1 13.06 -15.60 -18.18
C MET A 1 13.16 -15.78 -16.66
N ILE A 2 13.42 -14.73 -15.86
CA ILE A 2 13.55 -14.82 -14.39
C ILE A 2 12.22 -15.23 -13.70
N ALA A 3 11.11 -14.58 -14.05
CA ALA A 3 9.80 -14.86 -13.44
C ALA A 3 9.34 -16.32 -13.67
N THR A 4 9.48 -16.82 -14.89
CA THR A 4 9.07 -18.19 -15.25
C THR A 4 9.89 -19.24 -14.50
N GLY A 5 11.20 -19.03 -14.33
CA GLY A 5 12.07 -19.93 -13.57
C GLY A 5 11.71 -19.99 -12.08
N LEU A 6 11.42 -18.82 -11.49
CA LEU A 6 10.96 -18.72 -10.10
C LEU A 6 9.63 -19.44 -9.89
N VAL A 7 8.66 -19.25 -10.81
CA VAL A 7 7.35 -19.91 -10.75
C VAL A 7 7.49 -21.43 -10.85
N LEU A 8 8.26 -21.94 -11.82
CA LEU A 8 8.48 -23.37 -11.99
C LEU A 8 9.17 -24.00 -10.77
N TRP A 9 10.11 -23.29 -10.17
CA TRP A 9 10.76 -23.73 -8.93
C TRP A 9 9.77 -23.80 -7.76
N THR A 10 8.94 -22.77 -7.56
CA THR A 10 7.92 -22.78 -6.49
C THR A 10 6.91 -23.91 -6.66
N VAL A 11 6.43 -24.15 -7.89
CA VAL A 11 5.48 -25.24 -8.19
C VAL A 11 6.11 -26.60 -7.89
N LYS A 12 7.34 -26.83 -8.36
CA LYS A 12 8.06 -28.09 -8.12
C LYS A 12 8.33 -28.33 -6.64
N ARG A 13 8.66 -27.27 -5.88
CA ARG A 13 8.94 -27.36 -4.45
C ARG A 13 7.68 -27.57 -3.62
N ARG A 14 6.55 -26.96 -4.01
CA ARG A 14 5.24 -27.20 -3.39
C ARG A 14 4.79 -28.64 -3.53
N GLN A 15 4.90 -29.20 -4.73
CA GLN A 15 4.59 -30.61 -4.98
C GLN A 15 5.44 -31.57 -4.14
N ARG A 16 6.68 -31.18 -3.80
CA ARG A 16 7.56 -31.97 -2.92
C ARG A 16 7.13 -31.85 -1.45
N ALA A 17 6.83 -30.64 -0.99
CA ALA A 17 6.36 -30.38 0.38
C ALA A 17 5.02 -31.08 0.67
N GLU A 18 4.10 -31.13 -0.30
CA GLU A 18 2.83 -31.85 -0.18
C GLU A 18 3.02 -33.39 -0.12
N LYS A 19 4.07 -33.92 -0.78
CA LYS A 19 4.43 -35.34 -0.73
C LYS A 19 5.15 -35.76 0.54
N GLU A 20 5.88 -34.87 1.19
CA GLU A 20 6.64 -35.14 2.42
C GLU A 20 5.81 -35.00 3.72
N ALA A 21 4.48 -34.86 3.60
CA ALA A 21 3.48 -34.99 4.68
C ALA A 21 3.89 -34.40 6.05
N GLY A 22 3.87 -33.06 6.18
CA GLY A 22 3.78 -32.42 7.51
C GLY A 22 4.55 -31.14 7.73
N THR A 23 5.45 -30.74 6.83
CA THR A 23 6.18 -29.46 7.00
C THR A 23 5.51 -28.34 6.22
N SER A 24 4.80 -27.46 6.93
CA SER A 24 4.49 -26.11 6.44
C SER A 24 5.82 -25.39 6.15
N ASP A 25 6.25 -25.38 4.88
CA ASP A 25 7.43 -24.61 4.45
C ASP A 25 7.01 -23.13 4.37
N HIS A 26 6.97 -22.45 5.53
CA HIS A 26 6.67 -21.03 5.62
C HIS A 26 7.56 -20.19 4.70
N GLY A 27 8.79 -20.64 4.43
CA GLY A 27 9.69 -20.02 3.45
C GLY A 27 9.16 -20.12 2.03
N LEU A 28 8.56 -21.25 1.65
CA LEU A 28 7.91 -21.41 0.35
C LEU A 28 6.70 -20.49 0.19
N VAL A 29 5.84 -20.40 1.21
CA VAL A 29 4.68 -19.49 1.20
C VAL A 29 5.12 -18.02 1.09
N LEU A 30 6.20 -17.65 1.77
CA LEU A 30 6.81 -16.33 1.66
C LEU A 30 7.31 -16.04 0.25
N VAL A 31 8.02 -16.98 -0.38
CA VAL A 31 8.53 -16.83 -1.75
C VAL A 31 7.39 -16.74 -2.76
N GLU A 32 6.36 -17.57 -2.63
CA GLU A 32 5.15 -17.51 -3.48
C GLU A 32 4.49 -16.13 -3.38
N ARG A 33 4.33 -15.61 -2.17
CA ARG A 33 3.77 -14.28 -1.90
C ARG A 33 4.62 -13.15 -2.49
N LEU A 34 5.93 -13.17 -2.24
CA LEU A 34 6.85 -12.16 -2.78
C LEU A 34 6.93 -12.20 -4.30
N ASN A 35 6.85 -13.39 -4.91
CA ASN A 35 6.82 -13.54 -6.36
C ASN A 35 5.56 -12.89 -6.95
N VAL A 36 4.38 -13.16 -6.38
CA VAL A 36 3.13 -12.51 -6.83
C VAL A 36 3.20 -10.99 -6.63
N GLY A 37 3.61 -10.55 -5.43
CA GLY A 37 3.74 -9.13 -5.09
C GLY A 37 4.73 -8.39 -5.99
N THR A 38 5.83 -9.03 -6.40
CA THR A 38 6.81 -8.43 -7.30
C THR A 38 6.34 -8.48 -8.75
N ILE A 39 5.93 -9.64 -9.26
CA ILE A 39 5.61 -9.85 -10.68
C ILE A 39 4.39 -9.01 -11.09
N ILE A 40 3.37 -8.92 -10.23
CA ILE A 40 2.17 -8.12 -10.49
C ILE A 40 2.31 -6.71 -9.93
N GLY A 41 2.93 -6.55 -8.75
CA GLY A 41 3.00 -5.23 -8.11
C GLY A 41 3.90 -4.24 -8.84
N PHE A 42 4.96 -4.67 -9.53
CA PHE A 42 5.76 -3.76 -10.36
C PHE A 42 4.95 -3.14 -11.52
N PRO A 43 4.27 -3.93 -12.37
CA PRO A 43 3.37 -3.37 -13.39
C PRO A 43 2.31 -2.42 -12.82
N VAL A 44 1.71 -2.76 -11.67
CA VAL A 44 0.70 -1.90 -11.02
C VAL A 44 1.31 -0.60 -10.50
N ALA A 45 2.51 -0.66 -9.90
CA ALA A 45 3.24 0.53 -9.46
C ALA A 45 3.63 1.44 -10.63
N ILE A 46 4.03 0.87 -11.77
CA ILE A 46 4.28 1.63 -13.01
C ILE A 46 2.98 2.27 -13.52
N ALA A 47 1.85 1.57 -13.47
CA ALA A 47 0.56 2.17 -13.81
C ALA A 47 0.21 3.35 -12.88
N ALA A 48 0.48 3.21 -11.57
CA ALA A 48 0.29 4.29 -10.61
C ALA A 48 1.20 5.50 -10.87
N TYR A 49 2.44 5.28 -11.32
CA TYR A 49 3.33 6.36 -11.81
C TYR A 49 2.69 7.14 -12.97
N PHE A 50 2.14 6.45 -13.98
CA PHE A 50 1.46 7.11 -15.09
C PHE A 50 0.19 7.85 -14.66
N TRP A 51 -0.54 7.31 -13.69
CA TRP A 51 -1.67 8.02 -13.07
C TRP A 51 -1.21 9.28 -12.36
N ALA A 52 -0.13 9.22 -11.57
CA ALA A 52 0.45 10.38 -10.91
C ALA A 52 0.88 11.45 -11.93
N ASN A 53 1.51 11.05 -13.02
CA ASN A 53 1.90 11.96 -14.11
C ASN A 53 0.70 12.69 -14.75
N ARG A 54 -0.50 12.08 -14.73
CA ARG A 54 -1.73 12.66 -15.29
C ARG A 54 -2.54 13.47 -14.28
N LEU A 55 -2.44 13.14 -12.99
CA LEU A 55 -3.19 13.80 -11.91
C LEU A 55 -2.42 14.96 -11.28
N ILE A 56 -1.08 14.90 -11.22
CA ILE A 56 -0.27 15.95 -10.59
C ILE A 56 -0.15 17.14 -11.55
N PRO A 57 -0.54 18.36 -11.12
CA PRO A 57 -0.43 19.57 -11.93
C PRO A 57 1.01 19.84 -12.42
N VAL A 58 1.15 20.45 -13.59
CA VAL A 58 2.48 20.77 -14.16
C VAL A 58 3.23 21.80 -13.31
N SER A 59 2.51 22.67 -12.59
CA SER A 59 3.06 23.68 -11.68
C SER A 59 3.49 23.12 -10.32
N PHE A 60 3.36 21.82 -10.08
CA PHE A 60 3.67 21.21 -8.79
C PHE A 60 5.18 21.14 -8.57
N ALA A 61 5.64 21.66 -7.44
CA ALA A 61 7.05 21.60 -7.06
C ALA A 61 7.50 20.14 -6.89
N ASP A 62 8.72 19.83 -7.34
CA ASP A 62 9.30 18.49 -7.26
C ASP A 62 8.41 17.37 -7.85
N ARG A 63 7.63 17.68 -8.88
CA ARG A 63 6.70 16.74 -9.53
C ARG A 63 7.33 15.39 -9.86
N ALA A 64 8.53 15.40 -10.44
CA ALA A 64 9.24 14.19 -10.82
C ALA A 64 9.57 13.29 -9.61
N ALA A 65 9.91 13.88 -8.47
CA ALA A 65 10.15 13.14 -7.23
C ALA A 65 8.84 12.54 -6.70
N TRP A 66 7.74 13.29 -6.76
CA TRP A 66 6.42 12.81 -6.34
C TRP A 66 5.87 11.68 -7.21
N GLU A 67 6.06 11.74 -8.53
CA GLU A 67 5.70 10.64 -9.42
C GLU A 67 6.44 9.34 -9.03
N ALA A 68 7.76 9.43 -8.77
CA ALA A 68 8.55 8.30 -8.29
C ALA A 68 8.09 7.81 -6.91
N ASN A 69 7.78 8.73 -5.98
CA ASN A 69 7.27 8.39 -4.66
C ASN A 69 5.95 7.62 -4.75
N VAL A 70 5.00 8.02 -5.62
CA VAL A 70 3.74 7.28 -5.82
C VAL A 70 4.00 5.84 -6.28
N MET A 71 4.93 5.65 -7.21
CA MET A 71 5.33 4.30 -7.65
C MET A 71 5.83 3.46 -6.46
N PHE A 72 6.76 3.99 -5.67
CA PHE A 72 7.35 3.27 -4.54
C PHE A 72 6.35 3.03 -3.41
N ILE A 73 5.44 3.98 -3.14
CA ILE A 73 4.36 3.84 -2.15
C ILE A 73 3.43 2.69 -2.56
N VAL A 74 2.98 2.66 -3.82
CA VAL A 74 2.09 1.61 -4.31
C VAL A 74 2.80 0.26 -4.31
N LEU A 75 4.06 0.21 -4.72
CA LEU A 75 4.86 -1.02 -4.66
C LEU A 75 5.01 -1.53 -3.22
N ALA A 76 5.33 -0.65 -2.27
CA ALA A 76 5.46 -0.99 -0.85
C ALA A 76 4.13 -1.50 -0.27
N ALA A 77 3.01 -0.87 -0.61
CA ALA A 77 1.69 -1.30 -0.18
C ALA A 77 1.34 -2.71 -0.71
N LEU A 78 1.66 -3.00 -1.96
CA LEU A 78 1.40 -4.31 -2.58
C LEU A 78 2.31 -5.41 -2.03
N LEU A 79 3.60 -5.11 -1.78
CA LEU A 79 4.51 -6.03 -1.11
C LEU A 79 4.06 -6.30 0.33
N HIS A 80 3.63 -5.28 1.06
CA HIS A 80 3.07 -5.44 2.40
C HIS A 80 1.82 -6.35 2.39
N ALA A 81 0.88 -6.13 1.48
CA ALA A 81 -0.29 -6.99 1.33
C ALA A 81 0.08 -8.44 0.98
N ALA A 82 1.08 -8.64 0.12
CA ALA A 82 1.54 -9.98 -0.22
C ALA A 82 2.07 -10.74 1.01
N LEU A 83 2.72 -10.05 1.95
CA LEU A 83 3.27 -10.66 3.16
C LEU A 83 2.23 -11.00 4.24
N ARG A 84 1.04 -10.39 4.18
CA ARG A 84 -0.01 -10.51 5.20
C ARG A 84 -1.12 -11.49 4.79
N PRO A 85 -1.80 -12.16 5.75
CA PRO A 85 -3.05 -12.83 5.47
C PRO A 85 -4.07 -11.84 4.90
N VAL A 86 -4.84 -12.22 3.87
CA VAL A 86 -5.76 -11.32 3.13
C VAL A 86 -6.67 -10.52 4.07
N ALA A 87 -7.23 -11.17 5.10
CA ALA A 87 -8.09 -10.50 6.09
C ALA A 87 -7.38 -9.37 6.84
N ARG A 88 -6.11 -9.56 7.25
CA ARG A 88 -5.32 -8.53 7.93
C ARG A 88 -4.76 -7.49 6.96
N ALA A 89 -4.38 -7.90 5.75
CA ALA A 89 -3.88 -7.02 4.72
C ALA A 89 -4.90 -5.91 4.39
N TRP A 90 -6.18 -6.26 4.25
CA TRP A 90 -7.22 -5.27 4.00
C TRP A 90 -7.39 -4.28 5.14
N ILE A 91 -7.43 -4.76 6.38
CA ILE A 91 -7.61 -3.88 7.54
C ILE A 91 -6.40 -2.97 7.75
N GLU A 92 -5.18 -3.51 7.68
CA GLU A 92 -3.93 -2.75 7.83
C GLU A 92 -3.80 -1.68 6.73
N GLN A 93 -4.10 -2.02 5.46
CA GLN A 93 -4.04 -1.06 4.36
C GLN A 93 -5.12 0.01 4.45
N SER A 94 -6.36 -0.33 4.81
CA SER A 94 -7.43 0.65 5.01
C SER A 94 -7.11 1.58 6.17
N CYS A 95 -6.65 1.04 7.30
CA CYS A 95 -6.21 1.85 8.45
C CYS A 95 -5.11 2.83 8.04
N LEU A 96 -4.07 2.36 7.35
CA LEU A 96 -2.98 3.21 6.86
C LEU A 96 -3.49 4.29 5.91
N ALA A 97 -4.31 3.94 4.91
CA ALA A 97 -4.83 4.89 3.93
C ALA A 97 -5.63 6.02 4.58
N PHE A 98 -6.51 5.69 5.54
CA PHE A 98 -7.35 6.69 6.22
C PHE A 98 -6.60 7.49 7.30
N ALA A 99 -5.66 6.87 8.02
CA ALA A 99 -4.88 7.56 9.05
C ALA A 99 -3.78 8.46 8.48
N LEU A 100 -3.24 8.14 7.30
CA LEU A 100 -2.20 8.95 6.65
C LEU A 100 -2.76 10.20 5.98
N LEU A 101 -4.06 10.25 5.62
CA LEU A 101 -4.67 11.40 4.94
C LEU A 101 -4.53 12.72 5.72
N PRO A 102 -4.88 12.80 7.02
CA PRO A 102 -4.66 14.00 7.83
C PRO A 102 -3.17 14.36 8.00
N LEU A 103 -2.29 13.35 8.09
CA LEU A 103 -0.85 13.57 8.18
C LEU A 103 -0.28 14.16 6.89
N LEU A 104 -0.79 13.69 5.75
CA LEU A 104 -0.43 14.17 4.43
C LEU A 104 -0.92 15.62 4.26
N ASN A 105 -2.17 15.90 4.67
CA ASN A 105 -2.73 17.25 4.72
C ASN A 105 -1.88 18.20 5.59
N ALA A 106 -1.36 17.71 6.71
CA ALA A 106 -0.43 18.45 7.57
C ALA A 106 0.95 18.73 6.96
N LEU A 107 1.41 17.91 6.03
CA LEU A 107 2.72 18.03 5.40
C LEU A 107 2.67 18.79 4.07
N THR A 108 1.53 18.78 3.37
CA THR A 108 1.41 19.34 2.01
C THR A 108 0.65 20.65 1.94
N THR A 109 0.03 21.11 3.02
CA THR A 109 -0.86 22.27 2.99
C THR A 109 -0.67 23.12 4.25
N ASP A 110 -0.61 24.45 4.08
CA ASP A 110 -0.56 25.40 5.20
C ASP A 110 -1.86 25.39 6.06
N ARG A 111 -2.90 24.71 5.56
CA ARG A 111 -4.18 24.46 6.22
C ARG A 111 -4.27 22.99 6.63
N TYR A 112 -3.78 22.72 7.83
CA TYR A 112 -3.86 21.41 8.46
C TYR A 112 -4.80 21.46 9.66
N LEU A 113 -5.17 20.30 10.20
CA LEU A 113 -6.18 20.17 11.27
C LEU A 113 -6.06 21.24 12.37
N GLY A 114 -4.83 21.54 12.82
CA GLY A 114 -4.57 22.55 13.84
C GLY A 114 -4.91 23.98 13.41
N VAL A 115 -4.62 24.36 12.16
CA VAL A 115 -4.94 25.68 11.59
C VAL A 115 -6.42 25.77 11.22
N SER A 116 -7.02 24.72 10.66
CA SER A 116 -8.45 24.71 10.31
C SER A 116 -9.38 24.80 11.53
N LEU A 117 -8.99 24.22 12.67
CA LEU A 117 -9.68 24.39 13.96
C LEU A 117 -9.58 25.82 14.51
N LEU A 118 -8.45 26.50 14.24
CA LEU A 118 -8.20 27.89 14.67
C LEU A 118 -8.85 28.93 13.75
N GLU A 119 -8.94 28.66 12.44
CA GLU A 119 -9.55 29.53 11.43
C GLU A 119 -11.06 29.33 11.27
N GLY A 120 -11.65 28.31 11.91
CA GLY A 120 -13.08 28.02 11.84
C GLY A 120 -13.54 27.34 10.54
N ASP A 121 -12.62 26.69 9.82
CA ASP A 121 -12.92 25.94 8.60
C ASP A 121 -13.44 24.53 8.94
N TRP A 122 -14.70 24.49 9.37
CA TRP A 122 -15.39 23.28 9.84
C TRP A 122 -15.52 22.18 8.78
N VAL A 123 -15.42 22.52 7.49
CA VAL A 123 -15.52 21.55 6.39
C VAL A 123 -14.24 20.71 6.32
N MET A 124 -13.07 21.35 6.39
CA MET A 124 -11.77 20.67 6.38
C MET A 124 -11.55 19.88 7.68
N ALA A 125 -11.88 20.49 8.82
CA ALA A 125 -11.77 19.83 10.13
C ALA A 125 -12.69 18.60 10.24
N GLY A 126 -13.93 18.71 9.74
CA GLY A 126 -14.88 17.59 9.72
C GLY A 126 -14.43 16.44 8.81
N PHE A 127 -13.84 16.75 7.67
CA PHE A 127 -13.28 15.75 6.76
C PHE A 127 -12.14 14.97 7.42
N ASP A 128 -11.14 15.67 7.97
CA ASP A 128 -9.98 15.03 8.62
C ASP A 128 -10.39 14.21 9.86
N LEU A 129 -11.32 14.71 10.68
CA LEU A 129 -11.89 13.94 11.81
C LEU A 129 -12.61 12.67 11.34
N THR A 130 -13.33 12.75 10.23
CA THR A 130 -14.03 11.59 9.64
C THR A 130 -13.02 10.56 9.12
N MET A 131 -11.93 11.00 8.49
CA MET A 131 -10.85 10.10 8.05
C MET A 131 -10.14 9.45 9.24
N LEU A 132 -9.86 10.19 10.32
CA LEU A 132 -9.32 9.62 11.57
C LEU A 132 -10.29 8.62 12.21
N ALA A 133 -11.59 8.93 12.22
CA ALA A 133 -12.61 8.04 12.76
C ALA A 133 -12.71 6.74 11.97
N PHE A 134 -12.67 6.80 10.63
CA PHE A 134 -12.61 5.59 9.79
C PHE A 134 -11.32 4.81 10.02
N GLY A 135 -10.16 5.48 10.09
CA GLY A 135 -8.89 4.83 10.42
C GLY A 135 -8.95 4.09 11.76
N ALA A 136 -9.50 4.73 12.81
CA ALA A 136 -9.68 4.12 14.13
C ALA A 136 -10.70 2.96 14.11
N ALA A 137 -11.81 3.10 13.38
CA ALA A 137 -12.81 2.04 13.25
C ALA A 137 -12.21 0.80 12.60
N PHE A 138 -11.44 0.95 11.52
CA PHE A 138 -10.73 -0.16 10.91
C PHE A 138 -9.68 -0.75 11.85
N ALA A 139 -8.97 0.07 12.65
CA ALA A 139 -8.03 -0.43 13.66
C ALA A 139 -8.71 -1.29 14.75
N THR A 140 -9.97 -1.03 15.10
CA THR A 140 -10.72 -1.86 16.07
C THR A 140 -11.22 -3.19 15.50
N ILE A 141 -11.25 -3.34 14.17
CA ILE A 141 -11.66 -4.56 13.48
C ILE A 141 -10.46 -5.51 13.25
N ALA A 142 -9.22 -4.99 13.38
CA ALA A 142 -7.94 -5.70 13.18
C ALA A 142 -7.66 -6.76 14.26
#